data_AF-A0A534R5H8-F1
#
_entry.id   AF-A0A534R5H8-F1
#
_cell.length_a   1.000
_cell.length_b   1.000
_cell.length_c   1.000
_cell.angle_alpha   90.00
_cell.angle_beta   90.00
_cell.angle_gamma   90.00
#
_symmetry.space_group_name_H-M   'P 1'
#
loop_
_entity.id
_entity.type
_entity.pdbx_description
1 polymer ?
#
loop_
_entity_poly.entity_id
_entity_poly.type
_entity_poly.pdbx_seq_one_letter_code
_entity_poly.pdbx_strand_id
1 'polypeptide(L)'
;MELGRVICIADPAGAAARDAVMVAAARDGHQTTPPPSPGIGPGVLLEGDPRAGQLFVQGRVRVGSATGLFDDVVGRGWTLVSPLADPAAELEPDAAAFFAQLGGIGAWVGASAPIEDLDGTYARWFEKAGVAVALQRPDFCVFGTAASLEGATALVERLRRALAW
;
A
#
# COMPACT_ATOMS: atom_id res chain seq x y z
N MET A 1 29.05 13.67 0.44
CA MET A 1 29.46 12.63 1.40
C MET A 1 29.02 12.90 2.85
N GLU A 2 28.14 13.89 3.11
CA GLU A 2 27.66 14.20 4.48
C GLU A 2 26.43 13.37 4.90
N LEU A 3 25.52 13.06 3.97
CA LEU A 3 24.27 12.34 4.26
C LEU A 3 24.49 10.98 4.92
N GLY A 4 25.53 10.24 4.50
CA GLY A 4 25.86 8.93 5.06
C GLY A 4 26.26 8.97 6.54
N ARG A 5 26.87 10.06 7.01
CA ARG A 5 27.21 10.23 8.45
C ARG A 5 25.98 10.44 9.31
N VAL A 6 24.97 11.08 8.75
CA VAL A 6 23.71 11.36 9.45
C VAL A 6 22.78 10.15 9.40
N ILE A 7 22.66 9.47 8.25
CA ILE A 7 21.71 8.37 8.08
C ILE A 7 22.24 7.06 8.69
N CYS A 8 23.54 6.77 8.58
CA CYS A 8 24.13 5.48 8.97
C CYS A 8 24.66 5.43 10.42
N ILE A 9 24.05 6.19 11.36
CA ILE A 9 24.39 6.07 12.78
C ILE A 9 23.85 4.73 13.30
N ALA A 10 24.75 3.76 13.51
CA ALA A 10 24.39 2.42 13.97
C ALA A 10 24.15 2.33 15.49
N ASP A 11 24.71 3.26 16.27
CA ASP A 11 24.49 3.35 17.71
C ASP A 11 23.05 3.82 18.01
N PRO A 12 22.23 3.04 18.73
CA PRO A 12 20.83 3.40 19.01
C PRO A 12 20.68 4.73 19.75
N ALA A 13 21.59 5.05 20.68
CA ALA A 13 21.53 6.31 21.42
C ALA A 13 21.86 7.51 20.53
N GLY A 14 22.90 7.40 19.69
CA GLY A 14 23.25 8.38 18.67
C GLY A 14 22.15 8.58 17.63
N ALA A 15 21.49 7.50 17.19
CA ALA A 15 20.35 7.57 16.28
C ALA A 15 19.16 8.31 16.93
N ALA A 16 18.83 8.00 18.18
CA ALA A 16 17.77 8.68 18.92
C ALA A 16 18.06 10.18 19.10
N ALA A 17 19.32 10.55 19.40
CA ALA A 17 19.72 11.95 19.54
C ALA A 17 19.58 12.72 18.20
N ARG A 18 20.02 12.11 17.09
CA ARG A 18 19.81 12.66 15.75
C ARG A 18 18.32 12.85 15.45
N ASP A 19 17.51 11.83 15.72
CA ASP A 19 16.08 11.84 15.43
C ASP A 19 15.37 12.96 16.21
N ALA A 20 15.74 13.16 17.48
CA ALA A 20 15.23 14.26 18.30
C ALA A 20 15.50 15.64 17.67
N VAL A 21 16.72 15.85 17.15
CA VAL A 21 17.09 17.10 16.45
C VAL A 21 16.27 17.28 15.17
N MET A 22 16.11 16.22 14.36
CA MET A 22 15.33 16.27 13.13
C MET A 22 13.84 16.54 13.39
N VAL A 23 13.27 15.91 14.42
CA VAL A 23 11.87 16.12 14.84
C VAL A 23 11.66 17.55 15.34
N ALA A 24 12.60 18.11 16.11
CA ALA A 24 12.53 19.50 16.54
C ALA A 24 12.59 20.47 15.34
N ALA A 25 13.57 20.31 14.45
CA ALA A 25 13.69 21.13 13.24
C ALA A 25 12.43 21.06 12.36
N ALA A 26 11.83 19.88 12.23
CA ALA A 26 10.57 19.69 11.52
C ALA A 26 9.40 20.47 12.15
N ARG A 27 9.27 20.44 13.48
CA ARG A 27 8.24 21.21 14.21
C ARG A 27 8.43 22.72 14.04
N ASP A 28 9.67 23.16 13.92
CA ASP A 28 10.02 24.57 13.68
C ASP A 28 9.86 24.98 12.21
N GLY A 29 9.28 24.13 11.35
CA GLY A 29 9.01 24.43 9.95
C GLY A 29 10.21 24.28 9.02
N HIS A 30 11.36 23.79 9.51
CA HIS A 30 12.56 23.54 8.70
C HIS A 30 12.51 22.19 7.98
N GLN A 31 11.31 21.67 7.70
CA GLN A 31 11.13 20.44 6.94
C GLN A 31 11.40 20.71 5.46
N THR A 32 12.44 20.08 4.92
CA THR A 32 12.60 20.00 3.46
C THR A 32 11.50 19.11 2.90
N THR A 33 10.77 19.59 1.89
CA THR A 33 9.83 18.75 1.15
C THR A 33 10.59 17.55 0.60
N PRO A 34 10.20 16.31 0.96
CA PRO A 34 10.82 15.13 0.38
C PRO A 34 10.72 15.21 -1.15
N PRO A 35 11.77 14.84 -1.90
CA PRO A 35 11.61 14.64 -3.33
C PRO A 35 10.49 13.61 -3.57
N PRO A 36 9.75 13.72 -4.69
CA PRO A 36 8.74 12.71 -5.02
C PRO A 36 9.40 11.34 -5.03
N SER A 37 8.73 10.34 -4.43
CA SER A 37 9.22 8.97 -4.46
C SER A 37 9.44 8.56 -5.92
N PRO A 38 10.64 8.09 -6.29
CA PRO A 38 10.87 7.63 -7.64
C PRO A 38 9.91 6.47 -7.91
N GLY A 39 9.08 6.60 -8.93
CA GLY A 39 8.26 5.49 -9.40
C GLY A 39 9.16 4.33 -9.80
N ILE A 40 8.65 3.11 -9.65
CA ILE A 40 9.35 1.95 -10.17
C ILE A 40 9.29 1.93 -11.71
N GLY A 41 10.39 1.53 -12.34
CA GLY A 41 10.48 1.41 -13.80
C GLY A 41 9.63 0.28 -14.39
N PRO A 42 9.77 0.00 -15.69
CA PRO A 42 9.04 -1.09 -16.35
C PRO A 42 9.19 -2.44 -15.63
N GLY A 43 8.15 -3.27 -15.67
CA GLY A 43 8.15 -4.58 -15.01
C GLY A 43 6.74 -5.08 -14.70
N VAL A 44 6.56 -5.71 -13.53
CA VAL A 44 5.27 -6.25 -13.08
C VAL A 44 4.34 -5.12 -12.64
N LEU A 45 3.67 -4.53 -13.63
CA LEU A 45 2.76 -3.38 -13.51
C LEU A 45 1.63 -3.53 -14.55
N LEU A 46 0.46 -2.96 -14.26
CA LEU A 46 -0.60 -2.81 -15.25
C LEU A 46 -0.28 -1.62 -16.17
N GLU A 47 0.13 -1.92 -17.39
CA GLU A 47 0.44 -0.89 -18.38
C GLU A 47 -0.76 0.00 -18.68
N GLY A 48 -0.53 1.32 -18.73
CA GLY A 48 -1.57 2.33 -18.98
C GLY A 48 -2.39 2.74 -17.75
N ASP A 49 -2.23 2.07 -16.61
CA ASP A 49 -2.87 2.50 -15.36
C ASP A 49 -2.08 3.69 -14.76
N PRO A 50 -2.74 4.85 -14.50
CA PRO A 50 -2.06 6.06 -14.04
C PRO A 50 -1.54 5.97 -12.60
N ARG A 51 -1.95 4.95 -11.83
CA ARG A 51 -1.50 4.70 -10.45
C ARG A 51 -0.43 3.62 -10.37
N ALA A 52 -0.31 2.77 -11.39
CA ALA A 52 0.71 1.72 -11.43
C ALA A 52 2.13 2.29 -11.21
N GLY A 53 2.88 1.63 -10.33
CA GLY A 53 4.25 1.99 -9.97
C GLY A 53 4.40 3.11 -8.95
N GLN A 54 3.29 3.72 -8.50
CA GLN A 54 3.30 4.65 -7.37
C GLN A 54 3.28 3.87 -6.06
N LEU A 55 3.89 4.42 -5.00
CA LEU A 55 3.70 3.90 -3.65
C LEU A 55 2.22 4.00 -3.28
N PHE A 56 1.68 2.90 -2.74
CA PHE A 56 0.34 2.89 -2.20
C PHE A 56 0.28 3.65 -0.88
N VAL A 57 -0.94 4.02 -0.47
CA VAL A 57 -1.13 4.77 0.77
C VAL A 57 -0.95 3.87 1.99
N GLN A 58 -0.35 4.42 3.03
CA GLN A 58 -0.14 3.75 4.31
C GLN A 58 -0.90 4.52 5.40
N GLY A 59 -1.94 3.91 5.96
CA GLY A 59 -2.78 4.49 7.02
C GLY A 59 -2.78 3.64 8.29
N ARG A 60 -3.26 4.22 9.40
CA ARG A 60 -3.54 3.45 10.60
C ARG A 60 -4.88 2.75 10.46
N VAL A 61 -4.92 1.47 10.82
CA VAL A 61 -6.14 0.67 10.80
C VAL A 61 -6.35 -0.07 12.11
N ARG A 62 -7.57 -0.58 12.29
CA ARG A 62 -7.90 -1.52 13.36
C ARG A 62 -8.59 -2.76 12.81
N VAL A 63 -8.19 -3.92 13.34
CA VAL A 63 -8.87 -5.20 13.11
C VAL A 63 -9.11 -5.84 14.48
N GLY A 64 -10.36 -5.90 14.91
CA GLY A 64 -10.71 -6.34 16.26
C GLY A 64 -9.99 -5.48 17.32
N SER A 65 -9.12 -6.10 18.13
CA SER A 65 -8.33 -5.40 19.15
C SER A 65 -6.97 -4.89 18.67
N ALA A 66 -6.51 -5.30 17.47
CA ALA A 66 -5.23 -4.90 16.92
C ALA A 66 -5.34 -3.52 16.26
N THR A 67 -4.42 -2.59 16.57
CA THR A 67 -4.35 -1.25 15.97
C THR A 67 -2.91 -0.93 15.61
N GLY A 68 -2.66 -0.44 14.41
CA GLY A 68 -1.32 -0.18 13.91
C GLY A 68 -1.33 0.35 12.48
N LEU A 69 -0.15 0.36 11.85
CA LEU A 69 -0.07 0.58 10.40
C LEU A 69 -0.67 -0.61 9.66
N PHE A 70 -1.16 -0.36 8.45
CA PHE A 70 -1.91 -1.35 7.68
C PHE A 70 -1.17 -2.67 7.48
N ASP A 71 0.08 -2.65 7.04
CA ASP A 71 0.85 -3.87 6.79
C ASP A 71 1.25 -4.62 8.08
N ASP A 72 1.41 -3.91 9.19
CA ASP A 72 1.66 -4.51 10.51
C ASP A 72 0.42 -5.25 11.06
N VAL A 73 -0.78 -4.80 10.68
CA VAL A 73 -2.06 -5.37 11.16
C VAL A 73 -2.63 -6.41 10.19
N VAL A 74 -2.59 -6.12 8.89
CA VAL A 74 -3.24 -6.92 7.82
C VAL A 74 -2.27 -7.92 7.20
N GLY A 75 -0.96 -7.65 7.28
CA GLY A 75 0.09 -8.48 6.69
C GLY A 75 0.73 -7.85 5.46
N ARG A 76 1.71 -8.56 4.90
CA ARG A 76 2.53 -8.12 3.76
C ARG A 76 2.44 -9.12 2.62
N GLY A 77 2.42 -8.61 1.39
CA GLY A 77 2.36 -9.44 0.19
C GLY A 77 1.57 -8.76 -0.93
N TRP A 78 1.02 -9.59 -1.82
CA TRP A 78 0.04 -9.12 -2.79
C TRP A 78 -1.28 -8.84 -2.08
N THR A 79 -1.83 -7.64 -2.20
CA THR A 79 -3.03 -7.25 -1.46
C THR A 79 -4.02 -6.58 -2.39
N LEU A 80 -5.23 -7.14 -2.51
CA LEU A 80 -6.37 -6.45 -3.11
C LEU A 80 -7.05 -5.64 -2.02
N VAL A 81 -7.11 -4.32 -2.20
CA VAL A 81 -7.69 -3.39 -1.24
C VAL A 81 -8.91 -2.73 -1.87
N SER A 82 -10.02 -2.65 -1.13
CA SER A 82 -11.22 -1.90 -1.52
C SER A 82 -11.91 -1.28 -0.32
N PRO A 83 -12.53 -0.09 -0.45
CA PRO A 83 -13.39 0.47 0.59
C PRO A 83 -14.83 -0.06 0.53
N LEU A 84 -15.19 -0.80 -0.51
CA LEU A 84 -16.58 -1.17 -0.79
C LEU A 84 -16.96 -2.54 -0.21
N ALA A 85 -16.09 -3.55 -0.39
CA ALA A 85 -16.26 -4.91 0.09
C ALA A 85 -14.90 -5.61 0.14
N ASP A 86 -14.86 -6.91 0.45
CA ASP A 86 -13.64 -7.72 0.28
C ASP A 86 -13.48 -8.09 -1.22
N PRO A 87 -12.52 -7.48 -1.94
CA PRO A 87 -12.34 -7.76 -3.37
C PRO A 87 -11.84 -9.17 -3.66
N ALA A 88 -11.26 -9.88 -2.69
CA ALA A 88 -10.84 -11.27 -2.90
C ALA A 88 -12.04 -12.24 -2.92
N ALA A 89 -13.14 -11.88 -2.26
CA ALA A 89 -14.38 -12.67 -2.26
C ALA A 89 -15.13 -12.61 -3.61
N GLU A 90 -14.84 -11.61 -4.43
CA GLU A 90 -15.43 -11.41 -5.77
C GLU A 90 -14.62 -12.10 -6.89
N LEU A 91 -13.50 -12.74 -6.55
CA LEU A 91 -12.66 -13.41 -7.53
C LEU A 91 -13.34 -14.67 -8.08
N GLU A 92 -13.26 -14.84 -9.41
CA GLU A 92 -13.63 -16.12 -10.02
C GLU A 92 -12.74 -17.26 -9.52
N PRO A 93 -13.24 -18.52 -9.45
CA PRO A 93 -12.54 -19.61 -8.76
C PRO A 93 -11.09 -19.84 -9.19
N ASP A 94 -10.80 -19.71 -10.48
CA ASP A 94 -9.45 -19.89 -11.02
C ASP A 94 -8.51 -18.74 -10.62
N ALA A 95 -8.97 -17.49 -10.72
CA ALA A 95 -8.24 -16.32 -10.26
C ALA A 95 -8.01 -16.35 -8.74
N ALA A 96 -9.02 -16.77 -7.97
CA ALA A 96 -8.92 -16.95 -6.53
C ALA A 96 -7.87 -18.00 -6.14
N ALA A 97 -7.85 -19.15 -6.83
CA ALA A 97 -6.87 -20.20 -6.59
C ALA A 97 -5.44 -19.73 -6.88
N PHE A 98 -5.22 -19.02 -7.99
CA PHE A 98 -3.94 -18.42 -8.30
C PHE A 98 -3.53 -17.35 -7.26
N PHE A 99 -4.44 -16.45 -6.90
CA PHE A 99 -4.15 -15.41 -5.92
C PHE A 99 -3.80 -15.99 -4.55
N ALA A 100 -4.49 -17.07 -4.14
CA ALA A 100 -4.15 -17.81 -2.92
C ALA A 100 -2.77 -18.47 -2.99
N GLN A 101 -2.34 -18.99 -4.15
CA GLN A 101 -0.98 -19.55 -4.32
C GLN A 101 0.12 -18.49 -4.13
N LEU A 102 -0.18 -17.22 -4.42
CA LEU A 102 0.72 -16.10 -4.16
C LEU A 102 0.70 -15.63 -2.69
N GLY A 103 -0.14 -16.22 -1.84
CA GLY A 103 -0.41 -15.72 -0.49
C GLY A 103 -1.17 -14.39 -0.51
N GLY A 104 -2.03 -14.19 -1.52
CA GLY A 104 -2.78 -12.96 -1.71
C GLY A 104 -3.73 -12.64 -0.56
N ILE A 105 -3.84 -11.36 -0.23
CA ILE A 105 -4.68 -10.85 0.85
C ILE A 105 -5.83 -10.03 0.25
N GLY A 106 -7.06 -10.33 0.65
CA GLY A 106 -8.22 -9.48 0.44
C GLY A 106 -8.40 -8.53 1.62
N ALA A 107 -8.57 -7.23 1.35
CA ALA A 107 -8.68 -6.21 2.37
C ALA A 107 -9.86 -5.27 2.09
N TRP A 108 -10.94 -5.46 2.83
CA TRP A 108 -12.04 -4.50 2.91
C TRP A 108 -11.73 -3.44 3.99
N VAL A 109 -11.41 -2.22 3.55
CA VAL A 109 -10.89 -1.15 4.42
C VAL A 109 -11.80 0.07 4.41
N GLY A 110 -12.43 0.38 5.54
CA GLY A 110 -13.35 1.51 5.65
C GLY A 110 -13.91 1.68 7.06
N ALA A 111 -14.64 2.77 7.32
CA ALA A 111 -15.10 3.09 8.67
C ALA A 111 -16.02 2.02 9.30
N SER A 112 -16.73 1.24 8.47
CA SER A 112 -17.63 0.16 8.90
C SER A 112 -17.20 -1.21 8.36
N ALA A 113 -15.96 -1.34 7.89
CA ALA A 113 -15.42 -2.59 7.37
C ALA A 113 -14.71 -3.39 8.48
N PRO A 114 -14.43 -4.69 8.28
CA PRO A 114 -13.62 -5.47 9.23
C PRO A 114 -12.23 -4.89 9.48
N ILE A 115 -11.68 -4.15 8.51
CA ILE A 115 -10.46 -3.35 8.67
C ILE A 115 -10.89 -1.88 8.75
N GLU A 116 -10.96 -1.34 9.97
CA GLU A 116 -11.40 0.03 10.21
C GLU A 116 -10.32 1.04 9.77
N ASP A 117 -10.65 1.95 8.85
CA ASP A 117 -9.79 3.07 8.45
C ASP A 117 -9.89 4.21 9.48
N LEU A 118 -8.90 4.29 10.39
CA LEU A 118 -8.99 5.18 11.56
C LEU A 118 -8.88 6.65 11.23
N ASP A 119 -8.11 6.97 10.19
CA ASP A 119 -7.78 8.36 9.83
C ASP A 119 -8.47 8.79 8.53
N GLY A 120 -9.30 7.92 7.92
CA GLY A 120 -9.91 8.13 6.60
C GLY A 120 -8.89 8.16 5.46
N THR A 121 -7.73 7.55 5.67
CA THR A 121 -6.58 7.61 4.75
C THR A 121 -6.88 6.85 3.46
N TYR A 122 -7.48 5.67 3.57
CA TYR A 122 -7.87 4.86 2.42
C TYR A 122 -9.08 5.47 1.73
N ALA A 123 -10.09 5.90 2.50
CA ALA A 123 -11.27 6.56 1.95
C ALA A 123 -10.91 7.74 1.02
N ARG A 124 -10.05 8.66 1.49
CA ARG A 124 -9.58 9.80 0.68
C ARG A 124 -8.74 9.38 -0.52
N TRP A 125 -7.92 8.33 -0.37
CA TRP A 125 -7.09 7.86 -1.48
C TRP A 125 -7.95 7.28 -2.60
N PHE A 126 -8.92 6.42 -2.28
CA PHE A 126 -9.83 5.82 -3.27
C PHE A 126 -10.72 6.88 -3.94
N GLU A 127 -11.25 7.82 -3.17
CA GLU A 127 -12.03 8.96 -3.70
C GLU A 127 -11.20 9.78 -4.69
N LYS A 128 -9.98 10.17 -4.31
CA LYS A 128 -9.06 10.93 -5.18
C LYS A 128 -8.60 10.13 -6.39
N ALA A 129 -8.49 8.81 -6.26
CA ALA A 129 -8.09 7.93 -7.34
C ALA A 129 -9.23 7.67 -8.34
N GLY A 130 -10.49 7.75 -7.90
CA GLY A 130 -11.65 7.43 -8.73
C GLY A 130 -11.72 5.94 -9.09
N VAL A 131 -11.28 5.06 -8.18
CA VAL A 131 -11.21 3.61 -8.38
C VAL A 131 -11.89 2.88 -7.21
N ALA A 132 -12.23 1.62 -7.41
CA ALA A 132 -12.89 0.78 -6.41
C ALA A 132 -11.96 -0.29 -5.83
N VAL A 133 -10.95 -0.73 -6.58
CA VAL A 133 -10.00 -1.75 -6.17
C VAL A 133 -8.58 -1.30 -6.52
N ALA A 134 -7.65 -1.50 -5.60
CA ALA A 134 -6.22 -1.36 -5.84
C ALA A 134 -5.52 -2.70 -5.55
N LEU A 135 -4.68 -3.16 -6.47
CA LEU A 135 -3.80 -4.30 -6.24
C LEU A 135 -2.42 -3.78 -5.86
N GLN A 136 -2.06 -3.95 -4.59
CA GLN A 136 -0.76 -3.62 -4.04
C GLN A 136 0.21 -4.79 -4.24
N ARG A 137 1.45 -4.46 -4.59
CA ARG A 137 2.59 -5.38 -4.67
C ARG A 137 3.19 -5.65 -3.27
N PRO A 138 4.03 -6.71 -3.14
CA PRO A 138 4.78 -6.97 -1.91
C PRO A 138 5.76 -5.86 -1.51
N ASP A 139 6.16 -4.99 -2.43
CA ASP A 139 7.01 -3.82 -2.20
C ASP A 139 6.19 -2.51 -2.04
N PHE A 140 4.90 -2.63 -1.74
CA PHE A 140 3.96 -1.53 -1.45
C PHE A 140 3.66 -0.60 -2.63
N CYS A 141 4.17 -0.89 -3.82
CA CYS A 141 3.77 -0.18 -5.03
C CYS A 141 2.41 -0.69 -5.53
N VAL A 142 1.63 0.17 -6.15
CA VAL A 142 0.42 -0.23 -6.87
C VAL A 142 0.83 -0.99 -8.13
N PHE A 143 0.34 -2.22 -8.30
CA PHE A 143 0.41 -2.93 -9.57
C PHE A 143 -0.55 -2.30 -10.58
N GLY A 144 -1.80 -2.10 -10.18
CA GLY A 144 -2.86 -1.50 -10.98
C GLY A 144 -4.14 -1.37 -10.17
N THR A 145 -5.17 -0.81 -10.79
CA THR A 145 -6.46 -0.49 -10.18
C THR A 145 -7.63 -0.96 -11.05
N ALA A 146 -8.81 -1.03 -10.46
CA ALA A 146 -10.05 -1.26 -11.18
C ALA A 146 -11.13 -0.29 -10.72
N ALA A 147 -11.98 0.15 -11.65
CA ALA A 147 -13.05 1.11 -11.38
C ALA A 147 -14.25 0.52 -10.61
N SER A 148 -14.36 -0.81 -10.53
CA SER A 148 -15.43 -1.51 -9.82
C SER A 148 -14.90 -2.80 -9.15
N LEU A 149 -15.67 -3.37 -8.23
CA LEU A 149 -15.33 -4.62 -7.53
C LEU A 149 -15.24 -5.80 -8.49
N GLU A 150 -16.13 -5.86 -9.49
CA GLU A 150 -16.16 -6.90 -10.52
C GLU A 150 -14.87 -6.91 -11.36
N GLY A 151 -14.14 -5.79 -11.41
CA GLY A 151 -12.85 -5.69 -12.06
C GLY A 151 -11.70 -6.40 -11.32
N ALA A 152 -11.91 -6.88 -10.09
CA ALA A 152 -10.86 -7.55 -9.29
C ALA A 152 -10.32 -8.80 -9.99
N THR A 153 -11.19 -9.66 -10.54
CA THR A 153 -10.79 -10.85 -11.31
C THR A 153 -9.89 -10.47 -12.47
N ALA A 154 -10.29 -9.48 -13.28
CA ALA A 154 -9.51 -9.03 -14.42
C ALA A 154 -8.12 -8.50 -13.99
N LEU A 155 -8.05 -7.81 -12.85
CA LEU A 155 -6.80 -7.28 -12.30
C LEU A 155 -5.85 -8.41 -11.85
N VAL A 156 -6.37 -9.45 -11.19
CA VAL A 156 -5.60 -10.65 -10.82
C VAL A 156 -5.13 -11.43 -12.04
N GLU A 157 -5.97 -11.56 -13.08
CA GLU A 157 -5.57 -12.20 -14.33
C GLU A 157 -4.49 -11.42 -15.09
N ARG A 158 -4.51 -10.08 -15.00
CA ARG A 158 -3.42 -9.24 -15.53
C ARG A 158 -2.13 -9.47 -14.73
N LEU A 159 -2.22 -9.62 -13.41
CA LEU A 159 -1.07 -9.99 -12.57
C LEU A 159 -0.51 -11.35 -12.98
N ARG A 160 -1.35 -12.38 -13.16
CA ARG A 160 -0.91 -13.72 -13.59
C ARG A 160 -0.08 -13.68 -14.85
N ARG A 161 -0.58 -12.98 -15.87
CA ARG A 161 0.15 -12.77 -17.14
C ARG A 161 1.47 -12.02 -16.94
N ALA A 162 1.49 -10.99 -16.10
CA ALA A 162 2.69 -10.21 -15.83
C ALA A 162 3.77 -11.01 -15.07
N LEU A 163 3.37 -12.03 -14.29
CA LEU A 163 4.27 -12.95 -13.61
C LEU A 163 4.71 -14.14 -14.50
N ALA A 164 4.13 -14.29 -15.69
CA ALA A 164 4.32 -15.46 -16.56
C ALA A 164 4.05 -16.79 -15.85
N TRP A 165 2.99 -16.81 -15.01
CA TRP A 165 2.55 -17.97 -14.22
C TRP A 165 1.52 -18.81 -14.97
#